data_AF-A0A853BIU0-F1
#
_entry.id   AF-A0A853BIU0-F1
#
_cell.length_a   1.000
_cell.length_b   1.000
_cell.length_c   1.000
_cell.angle_alpha   90.00
_cell.angle_beta   90.00
_cell.angle_gamma   90.00
#
_symmetry.space_group_name_H-M   'P 1'
#
loop_
_entity.id
_entity.type
_entity.pdbx_description
1 polymer ?
#
loop_
_entity_poly.entity_id
_entity_poly.type
_entity_poly.pdbx_seq_one_letter_code
_entity_poly.pdbx_strand_id
1 'polypeptide(L)'
;MEVSVALFVELGAVLVVLSVASAAARRLGLSPVPLYLLAGLALGEGGVAPVPAAGDFIGTGAAIGMVLLLLLLGLEFSPREFTQSLRLHLPSSALDAVLNAAPGALAGWLMGLDWRGALALAGITWISSSGIIARLLTDLGRLGNRETPRCCRCW
;
A
#
# COMPACT_ATOMS: atom_id res chain seq x y z
N MET A 1 -6.88 -10.97 32.06
CA MET A 1 -6.09 -10.51 30.90
C MET A 1 -4.66 -10.33 31.37
N GLU A 2 -3.85 -11.38 31.36
CA GLU A 2 -2.41 -11.18 31.56
C GLU A 2 -1.86 -10.61 30.26
N VAL A 3 -1.57 -9.31 30.26
CA VAL A 3 -0.88 -8.72 29.12
C VAL A 3 0.52 -9.34 29.10
N SER A 4 0.76 -10.17 28.09
CA SER A 4 1.98 -10.95 28.00
C SER A 4 3.16 -10.01 27.78
N VAL A 5 4.13 -10.02 28.69
CA VAL A 5 5.37 -9.22 28.58
C VAL A 5 6.04 -9.41 27.21
N ALA A 6 5.95 -10.63 26.67
CA ALA A 6 6.41 -10.98 25.33
C ALA A 6 5.81 -10.07 24.24
N LEU A 7 4.49 -9.78 24.28
CA LEU A 7 3.83 -8.92 23.29
C LEU A 7 4.42 -7.51 23.28
N PHE A 8 4.61 -6.90 24.45
CA PHE A 8 5.18 -5.55 24.54
C PHE A 8 6.62 -5.49 24.07
N VAL A 9 7.43 -6.50 24.42
CA VAL A 9 8.84 -6.58 24.02
C VAL A 9 8.93 -6.78 22.50
N GLU A 10 8.15 -7.70 21.94
CA GLU A 10 8.10 -7.97 20.51
C GLU A 10 7.61 -6.75 19.73
N LEU A 11 6.48 -6.15 20.13
CA LEU A 11 5.94 -4.96 19.48
C LEU A 11 6.92 -3.79 19.57
N GLY A 12 7.53 -3.57 20.73
CA GLY A 12 8.55 -2.53 20.94
C GLY A 12 9.76 -2.74 20.04
N ALA A 13 10.29 -3.97 19.96
CA ALA A 13 11.40 -4.32 19.10
C ALA A 13 11.07 -4.06 17.62
N VAL A 14 9.89 -4.48 17.15
CA VAL A 14 9.43 -4.21 15.78
C VAL A 14 9.37 -2.71 15.52
N LEU A 15 8.73 -1.93 16.40
CA LEU A 15 8.63 -0.47 16.22
C LEU A 15 10.00 0.21 16.17
N VAL A 16 10.96 -0.20 17.00
CA VAL A 16 12.33 0.33 16.98
C VAL A 16 13.04 -0.01 15.68
N VAL A 17 12.98 -1.26 15.23
CA VAL A 17 13.60 -1.71 13.97
C VAL A 17 13.01 -0.93 12.80
N LEU A 18 11.68 -0.85 12.70
CA LEU A 18 11.00 -0.10 11.64
C LEU A 18 11.35 1.39 11.67
N SER A 19 11.46 1.99 12.86
CA SER A 19 11.81 3.41 13.02
C SER A 19 13.24 3.72 12.56
N VAL A 20 14.20 2.87 12.95
CA VAL A 20 15.61 3.00 12.55
C VAL A 20 15.76 2.76 11.04
N ALA A 21 15.15 1.69 10.52
CA ALA A 21 15.16 1.37 9.09
C ALA A 21 14.60 2.53 8.25
N SER A 22 13.47 3.10 8.69
CA SER A 22 12.84 4.23 8.00
C SER A 22 13.66 5.51 8.09
N ALA A 23 14.32 5.76 9.22
CA ALA A 23 15.23 6.89 9.36
C ALA A 23 16.44 6.75 8.41
N ALA A 24 16.99 5.55 8.27
CA ALA A 24 18.06 5.27 7.32
C ALA A 24 17.57 5.42 5.86
N ALA A 25 16.40 4.88 5.52
CA ALA A 25 15.81 5.00 4.19
C ALA A 25 15.63 6.46 3.76
N ARG A 26 15.10 7.30 4.66
CA ARG A 26 14.95 8.75 4.41
C ARG A 26 16.29 9.44 4.17
N ARG A 27 17.36 9.04 4.87
CA ARG A 27 18.71 9.58 4.64
C ARG A 27 19.28 9.19 3.28
N LEU A 28 18.88 8.04 2.74
CA LEU A 28 19.29 7.54 1.43
C LEU A 28 18.38 8.05 0.29
N GLY A 29 17.36 8.86 0.59
CA GLY A 29 16.38 9.34 -0.41
C GLY A 29 15.39 8.26 -0.88
N LEU A 30 15.28 7.15 -0.14
CA LEU A 30 14.36 6.05 -0.43
C LEU A 30 13.03 6.25 0.30
N SER A 31 11.94 5.78 -0.31
CA SER A 31 10.66 5.64 0.39
C SER A 31 10.80 4.62 1.53
N PRO A 32 10.22 4.88 2.72
CA PRO A 32 10.15 3.90 3.79
C PRO A 32 9.27 2.68 3.45
N VAL A 33 8.34 2.81 2.51
CA VAL A 33 7.31 1.79 2.22
C VAL A 33 7.90 0.42 1.83
N PRO A 34 8.86 0.31 0.89
CA PRO A 34 9.50 -0.97 0.58
C PRO A 34 10.22 -1.61 1.79
N LEU A 35 10.83 -0.80 2.67
CA LEU A 35 11.45 -1.34 3.88
C LEU A 35 10.42 -1.91 4.85
N TYR A 36 9.25 -1.28 5.00
CA TYR A 36 8.16 -1.83 5.81
C TYR A 36 7.68 -3.17 5.26
N LEU A 37 7.59 -3.32 3.93
CA LEU A 37 7.19 -4.58 3.29
C LEU A 37 8.24 -5.68 3.52
N LEU A 38 9.53 -5.36 3.34
CA LEU A 38 10.62 -6.30 3.59
C LEU A 38 10.68 -6.73 5.06
N ALA A 39 10.48 -5.78 5.98
CA ALA A 39 10.41 -6.08 7.40
C ALA A 39 9.19 -6.95 7.73
N GLY A 40 8.01 -6.66 7.18
CA GLY A 40 6.82 -7.49 7.35
C GLY A 40 7.01 -8.92 6.82
N LEU A 41 7.68 -9.07 5.68
CA LEU A 41 8.04 -10.38 5.13
C LEU A 41 9.05 -11.13 6.02
N ALA A 42 10.04 -10.44 6.58
CA ALA A 42 11.05 -11.03 7.46
C ALA A 42 10.48 -11.41 8.83
N LEU A 43 9.47 -10.69 9.32
CA LEU A 43 8.84 -10.87 10.63
C LEU A 43 7.58 -11.77 10.59
N GLY A 44 7.08 -12.09 9.40
CA GLY A 44 5.89 -12.92 9.20
C GLY A 44 6.13 -14.41 9.52
N GLU A 45 5.04 -15.18 9.50
CA GLU A 45 5.07 -16.64 9.67
C GLU A 45 5.97 -17.30 8.60
N GLY A 46 7.04 -17.97 9.05
CA GLY A 46 8.07 -18.56 8.17
C GLY A 46 9.20 -17.60 7.74
N GLY A 47 9.24 -16.38 8.28
CA GLY A 47 10.30 -15.41 8.07
C GLY A 47 11.58 -15.68 8.89
N VAL A 48 12.54 -14.75 8.80
CA VAL A 48 13.85 -14.84 9.48
C VAL A 48 13.72 -14.67 11.00
N ALA A 49 12.76 -13.85 11.45
CA ALA A 49 12.54 -13.55 12.86
C ALA A 49 11.03 -13.44 13.15
N PRO A 50 10.30 -14.56 13.23
CA PRO A 50 8.85 -14.55 13.44
C PRO A 50 8.48 -13.95 14.80
N VAL A 51 7.38 -13.21 14.83
CA VAL A 51 6.91 -12.45 16.00
C VAL A 51 5.50 -12.91 16.40
N PRO A 52 5.37 -14.09 17.02
CA PRO A 52 4.08 -14.76 17.19
C PRO A 52 3.17 -14.06 18.21
N ALA A 53 3.71 -13.39 19.23
CA ALA A 53 2.89 -12.71 20.23
C ALA A 53 2.37 -11.36 19.74
N ALA A 54 3.10 -10.67 18.85
CA ALA A 54 2.64 -9.41 18.27
C ALA A 54 1.82 -9.57 16.98
N GLY A 55 1.83 -10.75 16.33
CA GLY A 55 1.18 -10.99 15.03
C GLY A 55 -0.30 -10.59 14.97
N ASP A 56 -1.12 -11.13 15.87
CA ASP A 56 -2.56 -10.86 15.93
C ASP A 56 -2.87 -9.37 16.22
N PHE A 57 -2.05 -8.75 17.07
CA PHE A 57 -2.17 -7.33 17.40
C PHE A 57 -1.83 -6.46 16.20
N ILE A 58 -0.72 -6.76 15.49
CA ILE A 58 -0.30 -6.05 14.29
C ILE A 58 -1.35 -6.21 13.18
N GLY A 59 -1.89 -7.42 12.97
CA GLY A 59 -2.92 -7.67 11.97
C GLY A 59 -4.19 -6.85 12.21
N THR A 60 -4.68 -6.86 13.45
CA THR A 60 -5.86 -6.07 13.85
C THR A 60 -5.58 -4.57 13.77
N GLY A 61 -4.43 -4.13 14.27
CA GLY A 61 -3.99 -2.74 14.24
C GLY A 61 -3.80 -2.21 12.82
N ALA A 62 -3.32 -3.02 11.89
CA ALA A 62 -3.15 -2.65 10.48
C ALA A 62 -4.50 -2.39 9.80
N ALA A 63 -5.51 -3.22 10.06
CA ALA A 63 -6.86 -3.00 9.52
C ALA A 63 -7.45 -1.66 10.01
N ILE A 64 -7.33 -1.39 11.31
CA ILE A 64 -7.77 -0.12 11.91
C ILE A 64 -6.98 1.05 11.30
N GLY A 65 -5.66 0.91 11.19
CA GLY A 65 -4.79 1.90 10.58
C GLY A 65 -5.19 2.23 9.15
N MET A 66 -5.46 1.22 8.31
CA MET A 66 -5.93 1.45 6.94
C MET A 66 -7.24 2.24 6.89
N VAL A 67 -8.22 1.89 7.74
CA VAL A 67 -9.50 2.63 7.80
C VAL A 67 -9.27 4.09 8.20
N LEU A 68 -8.43 4.35 9.21
CA LEU A 68 -8.10 5.70 9.66
C LEU A 68 -7.33 6.51 8.59
N LEU A 69 -6.43 5.86 7.84
CA LEU A 69 -5.71 6.50 6.74
C LEU A 69 -6.65 6.89 5.60
N LEU A 70 -7.57 5.99 5.22
CA LEU A 70 -8.59 6.30 4.21
C LEU A 70 -9.55 7.39 4.67
N LEU A 71 -9.92 7.40 5.95
CA LEU A 71 -10.72 8.47 6.55
C LEU A 71 -10.00 9.81 6.43
N LEU A 72 -8.74 9.88 6.85
CA LEU A 72 -7.94 11.11 6.78
C LEU A 72 -7.80 11.60 5.34
N LEU A 73 -7.56 10.68 4.40
CA LEU A 73 -7.51 10.99 2.97
C LEU A 73 -8.84 11.59 2.50
N GLY A 74 -9.97 11.00 2.89
CA GLY A 74 -11.30 11.53 2.57
C GLY A 74 -11.59 12.91 3.19
N LEU A 75 -10.94 13.26 4.31
CA LEU A 75 -11.03 14.59 4.92
C LEU A 75 -10.11 15.62 4.24
N GLU A 76 -8.99 15.17 3.67
CA GLU A 76 -8.01 16.02 2.99
C GLU A 76 -8.43 16.36 1.55
N PHE A 77 -9.18 15.48 0.89
CA PHE A 77 -9.70 15.71 -0.47
C PHE A 77 -11.13 16.26 -0.47
N SER A 78 -11.33 17.44 -1.06
CA SER A 78 -12.67 18.03 -1.24
C SER A 78 -13.45 17.28 -2.33
N PRO A 79 -14.73 16.92 -2.10
CA PRO A 79 -15.55 16.18 -3.07
C PRO A 79 -15.75 16.93 -4.42
N ARG A 80 -15.53 18.25 -4.45
CA ARG A 80 -15.64 19.07 -5.67
C ARG A 80 -14.43 18.94 -6.60
N GLU A 81 -13.23 18.78 -6.06
CA GLU A 81 -12.01 18.55 -6.85
C GLU A 81 -11.96 17.12 -7.40
N PHE A 82 -12.46 16.16 -6.62
CA PHE A 82 -12.58 14.75 -7.03
C PHE A 82 -13.48 14.60 -8.27
N THR A 83 -14.68 15.19 -8.24
CA THR A 83 -15.67 15.00 -9.32
C THR A 83 -15.31 15.71 -10.63
N GLN A 84 -14.60 16.84 -10.57
CA GLN A 84 -14.13 17.57 -11.75
C GLN A 84 -12.95 16.86 -12.43
N SER A 85 -12.04 16.28 -11.63
CA SER A 85 -10.93 15.44 -12.13
C SER A 85 -11.42 14.12 -12.70
N LEU A 86 -12.39 13.45 -12.05
CA LEU A 86 -12.92 12.16 -12.51
C LEU A 86 -13.51 12.23 -13.93
N ARG A 87 -14.33 13.25 -14.20
CA ARG A 87 -14.99 13.43 -15.53
C ARG A 87 -14.01 13.65 -16.68
N LEU A 88 -12.87 14.30 -16.41
CA LEU A 88 -11.84 14.55 -17.43
C LEU A 88 -10.96 13.31 -17.72
N HIS A 89 -10.93 12.33 -16.82
CA HIS A 89 -10.00 11.18 -16.89
C HIS A 89 -10.68 9.82 -17.10
N LEU A 90 -12.01 9.76 -17.08
CA LEU A 90 -12.80 8.55 -17.35
C LEU A 90 -12.32 7.72 -18.57
N PRO A 91 -12.04 8.30 -19.76
CA PRO A 91 -11.61 7.52 -20.92
C PRO A 91 -10.18 6.97 -20.78
N SER A 92 -9.27 7.72 -20.13
CA SER A 92 -7.92 7.23 -19.85
C SER A 92 -7.90 6.16 -18.77
N SER A 93 -8.74 6.30 -17.72
CA SER A 93 -8.85 5.30 -16.64
C SER A 93 -9.38 3.97 -17.15
N ALA A 94 -10.32 3.97 -18.10
CA ALA A 94 -10.83 2.74 -18.69
C ALA A 94 -9.77 2.01 -19.54
N LEU A 95 -8.93 2.76 -20.27
CA LEU A 95 -7.85 2.18 -21.05
C LEU A 95 -6.74 1.62 -20.16
N ASP A 96 -6.31 2.35 -19.14
CA ASP A 96 -5.30 1.90 -18.17
C ASP A 96 -5.77 0.65 -17.42
N ALA A 97 -7.04 0.63 -17.02
CA ALA A 97 -7.65 -0.52 -16.42
C ALA A 97 -7.58 -1.78 -17.29
N VAL A 98 -7.96 -1.67 -18.57
CA VAL A 98 -7.89 -2.80 -19.51
C VAL A 98 -6.44 -3.21 -19.75
N LEU A 99 -5.52 -2.26 -19.90
CA LEU A 99 -4.10 -2.53 -20.11
C LEU A 99 -3.43 -3.20 -18.90
N ASN A 100 -3.88 -2.92 -17.68
CA ASN A 100 -3.36 -3.55 -16.45
C ASN A 100 -4.04 -4.90 -16.15
N ALA A 101 -5.31 -5.06 -16.50
CA ALA A 101 -6.05 -6.30 -16.28
C ALA A 101 -5.74 -7.39 -17.31
N ALA A 102 -5.49 -7.01 -18.56
CA ALA A 102 -5.17 -7.93 -19.65
C ALA A 102 -3.95 -8.83 -19.36
N PRO A 103 -2.79 -8.33 -18.91
CA PRO A 103 -1.64 -9.18 -18.59
C PRO A 103 -1.90 -10.09 -17.39
N GLY A 104 -2.68 -9.65 -16.40
CA GLY A 104 -3.08 -10.49 -15.26
C GLY A 104 -4.01 -11.63 -15.67
N ALA A 105 -5.01 -11.35 -16.51
CA ALA A 105 -5.88 -12.36 -17.09
C ALA A 105 -5.09 -13.37 -17.94
N LEU A 106 -4.17 -12.87 -18.77
CA LEU A 106 -3.33 -13.70 -19.63
C LEU A 106 -2.38 -14.58 -18.82
N ALA A 107 -1.76 -14.04 -17.76
CA ALA A 107 -0.90 -14.79 -16.86
C ALA A 107 -1.69 -15.86 -16.11
N GLY A 108 -2.89 -15.54 -15.62
CA GLY A 108 -3.75 -16.52 -14.97
C GLY A 108 -4.16 -17.66 -15.90
N TRP A 109 -4.45 -17.35 -17.17
CA TRP A 109 -4.74 -18.35 -18.18
C TRP A 109 -3.51 -19.20 -18.54
N LEU A 110 -2.32 -18.59 -18.65
CA LEU A 110 -1.05 -19.30 -18.89
C LEU A 110 -0.67 -20.22 -17.72
N MET A 111 -1.01 -19.85 -16.49
CA MET A 111 -0.82 -20.65 -15.28
C MET A 111 -1.80 -21.82 -15.18
N GLY A 112 -2.73 -21.98 -16.13
CA GLY A 112 -3.74 -23.03 -16.11
C GLY A 112 -4.86 -22.82 -15.10
N LEU A 113 -5.07 -21.57 -14.64
CA LEU A 113 -6.18 -21.25 -13.73
C LEU A 113 -7.51 -21.26 -14.49
N ASP A 114 -8.57 -21.73 -13.84
CA ASP A 114 -9.94 -21.61 -14.33
C ASP A 114 -10.32 -20.14 -14.59
N TRP A 115 -11.42 -19.91 -15.33
CA TRP A 115 -11.90 -18.56 -15.66
C TRP A 115 -12.08 -17.66 -14.41
N ARG A 116 -12.44 -18.26 -13.26
CA ARG A 116 -12.55 -17.55 -11.98
C ARG A 116 -11.18 -17.09 -11.46
N GLY A 117 -10.15 -17.92 -11.59
CA GLY A 117 -8.79 -17.61 -11.21
C GLY A 117 -8.15 -16.56 -12.13
N ALA A 118 -8.38 -16.67 -13.44
CA ALA A 118 -7.96 -15.66 -14.40
C ALA A 118 -8.62 -14.29 -14.13
N LEU A 119 -9.91 -14.26 -13.79
CA LEU A 119 -10.60 -13.02 -13.38
C LEU A 119 -10.10 -12.48 -12.03
N ALA A 120 -9.80 -13.35 -11.07
CA ALA A 120 -9.22 -12.92 -9.79
C ALA A 120 -7.85 -12.26 -10.01
N LEU A 121 -7.00 -12.86 -10.85
CA LEU A 121 -5.69 -12.32 -11.18
C LEU A 121 -5.79 -11.01 -11.98
N ALA A 122 -6.73 -10.93 -12.92
CA ALA A 122 -7.06 -9.70 -13.62
C ALA A 122 -7.53 -8.58 -12.66
N GLY A 123 -8.33 -8.93 -11.65
CA GLY A 123 -8.79 -8.00 -10.62
C GLY A 123 -7.66 -7.48 -9.73
N ILE A 124 -6.73 -8.35 -9.33
CA ILE A 124 -5.54 -7.97 -8.56
C ILE A 124 -4.64 -7.04 -9.37
N THR A 125 -4.42 -7.33 -10.65
CA THR A 125 -3.55 -6.49 -11.50
C THR A 125 -4.22 -5.23 -12.00
N TRP A 126 -5.56 -5.20 -12.10
CA TRP A 126 -6.32 -3.99 -12.45
C TRP A 126 -6.10 -2.87 -11.43
N ILE A 127 -5.97 -3.20 -10.14
CA ILE A 127 -5.84 -2.21 -9.06
C ILE A 127 -4.47 -1.54 -9.16
N SER A 128 -4.41 -0.41 -9.87
CA SER A 128 -3.30 0.54 -9.78
C SER A 128 -3.40 1.28 -8.44
N SER A 129 -2.38 1.13 -7.59
CA SER A 129 -2.41 1.60 -6.20
C SER A 129 -2.19 3.12 -6.09
N SER A 130 -3.18 3.90 -6.53
CA SER A 130 -3.20 5.37 -6.37
C SER A 130 -3.13 5.80 -4.89
N GLY A 131 -3.61 4.97 -3.96
CA GLY A 131 -3.54 5.26 -2.52
C GLY A 131 -2.13 5.19 -1.94
N ILE A 132 -1.32 4.22 -2.39
CA ILE A 132 0.10 4.17 -2.01
C ILE A 132 0.85 5.31 -2.70
N ILE A 133 0.54 5.62 -3.96
CA ILE A 133 1.15 6.76 -4.67
C ILE A 133 0.83 8.08 -3.96
N ALA A 134 -0.41 8.33 -3.56
CA ALA A 134 -0.79 9.52 -2.79
C ALA A 134 0.01 9.61 -1.49
N ARG A 135 0.13 8.49 -0.76
CA ARG A 135 0.93 8.45 0.46
C ARG A 135 2.42 8.68 0.19
N LEU A 136 2.96 8.11 -0.87
CA LEU A 136 4.35 8.31 -1.30
C LEU A 136 4.62 9.78 -1.66
N LEU A 137 3.69 10.45 -2.35
CA LEU A 137 3.84 11.86 -2.72
C LEU A 137 3.82 12.79 -1.52
N THR A 138 2.97 12.48 -0.53
CA THR A 138 2.97 13.14 0.77
C THR A 138 4.27 12.89 1.52
N ASP A 139 4.74 11.64 1.58
CA ASP A 139 5.98 11.26 2.29
C ASP A 139 7.24 11.88 1.67
N LEU A 140 7.27 12.07 0.35
CA LEU A 140 8.36 12.77 -0.36
C LEU A 140 8.24 14.30 -0.33
N GLY A 141 7.17 14.87 0.24
CA GLY A 141 6.94 16.32 0.30
C GLY A 141 6.80 16.98 -1.09
N ARG A 142 6.40 16.21 -2.11
CA ARG A 142 6.40 16.63 -3.53
C ARG A 142 5.05 17.08 -4.08
N LEU A 143 4.07 17.30 -3.22
CA LEU A 143 2.74 17.80 -3.59
C LEU A 143 2.78 19.19 -4.30
N GLY A 144 3.82 20.00 -4.07
CA GLY A 144 3.92 21.38 -4.60
C GLY A 144 4.83 21.62 -5.81
N ASN A 145 5.46 20.60 -6.42
CA ASN A 145 6.40 20.81 -7.55
C ASN A 145 5.67 20.92 -8.91
N ARG A 146 6.17 21.77 -9.81
CA ARG A 146 5.56 22.01 -11.14
C ARG A 146 5.54 20.79 -12.08
N GLU A 147 6.33 19.75 -11.79
CA GLU A 147 6.38 18.51 -12.58
C GLU A 147 5.42 17.42 -12.12
N THR A 148 4.88 17.53 -10.90
CA THR A 148 3.96 16.56 -10.30
C THR A 148 2.64 16.38 -11.08
N PRO A 149 2.08 17.34 -11.85
CA PRO A 149 0.83 17.11 -12.59
C PRO A 149 0.93 16.11 -13.76
N ARG A 150 2.15 15.72 -14.19
CA ARG A 150 2.33 14.73 -15.28
C ARG A 150 2.55 13.30 -14.77
N CYS A 151 3.18 13.12 -13.63
CA CYS A 151 3.38 11.79 -13.02
C CYS A 151 2.31 11.44 -11.98
N CYS A 152 1.60 12.44 -11.45
CA CYS A 152 0.43 12.25 -10.60
C CYS A 152 -0.80 12.75 -11.34
N ARG A 153 -1.15 12.05 -12.42
CA ARG A 153 -2.55 11.96 -12.82
C ARG A 153 -3.15 10.75 -12.12
N CYS A 154 -4.29 10.99 -11.49
CA CYS A 154 -5.21 10.03 -10.86
C CYS A 154 -4.83 9.54 -9.46
N TRP A 155 -4.94 10.43 -8.48
CA TRP A 155 -6.27 10.66 -7.89
C TRP A 155 -6.64 12.14 -8.00
#